data_AF-A0A844EKJ6-F1
#
_entry.id   AF-A0A844EKJ6-F1
#
_cell.length_a   1.000
_cell.length_b   1.000
_cell.length_c   1.000
_cell.angle_alpha   90.00
_cell.angle_beta   90.00
_cell.angle_gamma   90.00
#
_symmetry.space_group_name_H-M   'P 1'
#
loop_
_entity.id
_entity.type
_entity.pdbx_description
1 polymer ?
#
loop_
_entity_poly.entity_id
_entity_poly.type
_entity_poly.pdbx_seq_one_letter_code
_entity_poly.pdbx_strand_id
1 'polypeptide(L)'
;MKLHICHEVGCQALIPMGRRYCSEHVTQHQKPNHAVSSARNREYNMYYRDQTANKFYHSKEWKKIRQFVAARDYYLDAVTGLPVSNDKIIVDHIVPRRVLSVDKWLDMDNLWCLSPTTHNTKTKIEQSLNQNQLKHCSKRWWIKVLSERTK
;
A
#
# COMPACT_ATOMS: atom_id res chain seq x y z
N MET A 1 9.75 -40.63 -26.74
CA MET A 1 9.61 -39.57 -25.72
C MET A 1 10.76 -38.60 -25.87
N LYS A 2 10.51 -37.29 -25.95
CA LYS A 2 11.60 -36.28 -25.96
C LYS A 2 12.06 -36.03 -24.53
N LEU A 3 13.37 -36.00 -24.32
CA LEU A 3 14.03 -35.70 -23.04
C LEU A 3 14.85 -34.42 -23.21
N HIS A 4 15.03 -33.66 -22.14
CA HIS A 4 15.96 -32.54 -22.08
C HIS A 4 16.70 -32.52 -20.74
N ILE A 5 17.74 -31.69 -20.65
CA ILE A 5 18.54 -31.55 -19.42
C ILE A 5 17.79 -30.64 -18.43
N CYS A 6 17.89 -30.96 -17.15
CA CYS A 6 17.43 -30.13 -16.04
C CYS A 6 17.91 -28.66 -16.19
N HIS A 7 17.08 -27.70 -15.81
CA HIS A 7 17.43 -26.28 -15.90
C HIS A 7 18.29 -25.76 -14.74
N GLU A 8 18.64 -26.60 -13.76
CA GLU A 8 19.55 -26.20 -12.69
C GLU A 8 20.99 -26.06 -13.22
N VAL A 9 21.66 -24.98 -12.84
CA VAL A 9 23.04 -24.73 -13.29
C VAL A 9 23.95 -25.83 -12.73
N GLY A 10 24.59 -26.58 -13.62
CA GLY A 10 25.47 -27.69 -13.26
C GLY A 10 24.78 -29.05 -13.08
N CYS A 11 23.46 -29.14 -13.25
CA CYS A 11 22.75 -30.42 -13.24
C CYS A 11 22.60 -30.98 -14.66
N GLN A 12 23.06 -32.21 -14.89
CA GLN A 12 22.99 -32.88 -16.20
C GLN A 12 21.90 -33.96 -16.29
N ALA A 13 20.98 -34.03 -15.32
CA ALA A 13 19.92 -35.02 -15.30
C ALA A 13 18.97 -34.88 -16.51
N LEU A 14 18.68 -36.00 -17.19
CA LEU A 14 17.73 -36.06 -18.30
C LEU A 14 16.29 -36.22 -17.79
N ILE A 15 15.41 -35.31 -18.19
CA ILE A 15 14.02 -35.25 -17.74
C ILE A 15 13.04 -35.22 -18.93
N PRO A 16 11.80 -35.73 -18.76
CA PRO A 16 10.76 -35.66 -19.79
C PRO A 16 10.39 -34.23 -20.16
N MET A 17 10.15 -34.01 -21.46
CA MET A 17 9.65 -32.74 -21.98
C MET A 17 8.27 -32.43 -21.37
N GLY A 18 8.24 -31.47 -20.45
CA GLY A 18 7.07 -31.15 -19.62
C GLY A 18 7.42 -30.83 -18.15
N ARG A 19 8.61 -31.21 -17.69
CA ARG A 19 9.16 -30.80 -16.39
C ARG A 19 10.37 -29.89 -16.60
N ARG A 20 10.56 -28.87 -15.77
CA ARG A 20 11.73 -27.95 -15.87
C ARG A 20 12.93 -28.39 -15.05
N TYR A 21 12.69 -29.12 -13.97
CA TYR A 21 13.69 -29.55 -13.00
C TYR A 21 13.53 -31.04 -12.70
N CYS A 22 14.62 -31.72 -12.32
CA CYS A 22 14.58 -33.08 -11.81
C CYS A 22 13.92 -33.12 -10.42
N SER A 23 13.67 -34.33 -9.90
CA SER A 23 13.06 -34.55 -8.58
C SER A 23 13.85 -33.90 -7.42
N GLU A 24 15.16 -33.74 -7.56
CA GLU A 24 16.01 -33.10 -6.55
C GLU A 24 15.89 -31.57 -6.55
N HIS A 25 15.71 -30.97 -7.73
CA HIS A 25 15.69 -29.50 -7.89
C HIS A 25 14.28 -28.90 -7.94
N VAL A 26 13.23 -29.72 -8.11
CA VAL A 26 11.84 -29.25 -8.11
C VAL A 26 11.44 -28.61 -6.78
N THR A 27 11.97 -29.11 -5.67
CA THR A 27 11.70 -28.63 -4.31
C THR A 27 12.42 -27.31 -4.03
N GLN A 28 13.64 -27.15 -4.54
CA GLN A 28 14.45 -25.93 -4.39
C GLN A 28 13.85 -24.74 -5.15
N HIS A 29 13.22 -24.99 -6.30
CA HIS A 29 12.53 -23.99 -7.12
C HIS A 29 11.02 -23.94 -6.91
N GLN A 30 10.52 -24.63 -5.88
CA GLN A 30 9.12 -24.58 -5.53
C GLN A 30 8.83 -23.22 -4.89
N LYS A 31 8.41 -22.26 -5.72
CA LYS A 31 7.94 -20.97 -5.21
C LYS A 31 6.81 -21.23 -4.20
N PRO A 32 6.81 -20.58 -3.02
CA PRO A 32 5.70 -20.69 -2.09
C PRO A 32 4.41 -20.32 -2.83
N ASN A 33 3.42 -21.20 -2.77
CA ASN A 33 2.16 -21.06 -3.48
C ASN A 33 1.52 -19.68 -3.21
N HIS A 34 1.48 -18.82 -4.23
CA HIS A 34 0.79 -17.52 -4.17
C HIS A 34 -0.70 -17.65 -3.76
N ALA A 35 -1.30 -18.81 -4.00
CA ALA A 35 -2.66 -19.13 -3.58
C ALA A 35 -2.84 -19.08 -2.05
N VAL A 36 -1.86 -19.54 -1.28
CA VAL A 36 -1.90 -19.56 0.21
C VAL A 36 -1.79 -18.13 0.75
N SER A 37 -0.97 -17.29 0.11
CA SER A 37 -0.90 -15.84 0.41
C SER A 37 -2.24 -15.15 0.11
N SER A 38 -2.91 -15.49 -1.00
CA SER A 38 -4.20 -14.90 -1.35
C SER A 38 -5.33 -15.32 -0.39
N ALA A 39 -5.36 -16.60 0.00
CA ALA A 39 -6.34 -17.14 0.94
C ALA A 39 -6.16 -16.51 2.33
N ARG A 40 -4.92 -16.45 2.83
CA ARG A 40 -4.57 -15.80 4.10
C ARG A 40 -4.88 -14.30 4.09
N ASN A 41 -4.61 -13.60 2.98
CA ASN A 41 -5.00 -12.21 2.81
C ASN A 41 -6.53 -12.04 2.79
N ARG A 42 -7.27 -12.97 2.17
CA ARG A 42 -8.73 -12.95 2.11
C ARG A 42 -9.34 -13.18 3.49
N GLU A 43 -8.81 -14.13 4.24
CA GLU A 43 -9.22 -14.45 5.61
C GLU A 43 -8.91 -13.30 6.58
N TYR A 44 -7.71 -12.72 6.49
CA TYR A 44 -7.34 -11.50 7.21
C TYR A 44 -8.25 -10.32 6.85
N ASN A 45 -8.57 -10.13 5.57
CA ASN A 45 -9.51 -9.11 5.11
C ASN A 45 -10.94 -9.32 5.62
N MET A 46 -11.34 -10.56 5.85
CA MET A 46 -12.71 -10.92 6.24
C MET A 46 -12.94 -10.79 7.74
N TYR A 47 -11.95 -11.19 8.55
CA TYR A 47 -12.11 -11.27 10.01
C TYR A 47 -11.37 -10.20 10.81
N TYR A 48 -10.29 -9.61 10.28
CA TYR A 48 -9.42 -8.70 11.04
C TYR A 48 -9.39 -7.26 10.50
N ARG A 49 -9.78 -7.05 9.24
CA ARG A 49 -9.78 -5.72 8.62
C ARG A 49 -11.06 -4.99 9.01
N ASP A 50 -10.92 -3.74 9.46
CA ASP A 50 -12.04 -2.84 9.75
C ASP A 50 -12.94 -2.74 8.51
N GLN A 51 -14.04 -3.49 8.51
CA GLN A 51 -14.96 -3.60 7.37
C GLN A 51 -15.55 -2.23 7.03
N THR A 52 -15.69 -1.35 8.02
CA THR A 52 -16.18 0.01 7.85
C THR A 52 -15.16 0.85 7.09
N ALA A 53 -13.87 0.75 7.46
CA ALA A 53 -12.78 1.38 6.70
C ALA A 53 -12.75 0.89 5.24
N ASN A 54 -12.89 -0.42 5.06
CA ASN A 54 -12.84 -1.01 3.72
C ASN A 54 -14.02 -0.52 2.86
N LYS A 55 -15.24 -0.53 3.39
CA LYS A 55 -16.43 0.01 2.70
C LYS A 55 -16.26 1.48 2.35
N PHE A 56 -15.71 2.28 3.27
CA PHE A 56 -15.45 3.70 3.05
C PHE A 56 -14.51 3.95 1.86
N TYR A 57 -13.34 3.31 1.82
CA TYR A 57 -12.38 3.54 0.73
C TYR A 57 -12.86 2.99 -0.63
N HIS A 58 -13.88 2.12 -0.65
CA HIS A 58 -14.52 1.63 -1.87
C HIS A 58 -15.78 2.43 -2.27
N SER A 59 -16.23 3.37 -1.43
CA SER A 59 -17.46 4.14 -1.65
C SER A 59 -17.34 5.09 -2.85
N LYS A 60 -18.49 5.48 -3.41
CA LYS A 60 -18.53 6.41 -4.56
C LYS A 60 -18.16 7.83 -4.11
N GLU A 61 -18.56 8.18 -2.90
CA GLU A 61 -18.33 9.45 -2.22
C GLU A 61 -16.83 9.68 -2.03
N TRP A 62 -16.11 8.68 -1.51
CA TRP A 62 -14.66 8.75 -1.36
C TRP A 62 -13.95 8.91 -2.70
N LYS A 63 -14.34 8.12 -3.73
CA LYS A 63 -13.74 8.23 -5.06
C LYS A 63 -13.91 9.63 -5.66
N LYS A 64 -15.10 10.23 -5.51
CA LYS A 64 -15.39 11.59 -5.98
C LYS A 64 -14.55 12.63 -5.25
N ILE A 65 -14.51 12.60 -3.92
CA ILE A 65 -13.74 13.56 -3.13
C ILE A 65 -12.23 13.39 -3.36
N ARG A 66 -11.74 12.16 -3.44
CA ARG A 66 -10.34 11.88 -3.77
C ARG A 66 -9.94 12.53 -5.10
N GLN A 67 -10.76 12.38 -6.14
CA GLN A 67 -10.49 13.00 -7.44
C GLN A 67 -10.50 14.53 -7.36
N PHE A 68 -11.47 15.11 -6.65
CA PHE A 68 -11.55 16.54 -6.44
C PHE A 68 -10.33 17.10 -5.69
N VAL A 69 -9.93 16.47 -4.57
CA VAL A 69 -8.77 16.89 -3.78
C VAL A 69 -7.47 16.77 -4.57
N ALA A 70 -7.29 15.69 -5.33
CA ALA A 70 -6.13 15.53 -6.21
C ALA A 70 -6.03 16.64 -7.26
N ALA A 71 -7.16 17.02 -7.88
CA ALA A 71 -7.22 18.12 -8.83
C ALA A 71 -7.01 19.49 -8.17
N ARG A 72 -7.62 19.73 -6.99
CA ARG A 72 -7.47 20.95 -6.19
C ARG A 72 -6.00 21.22 -5.84
N ASP A 73 -5.28 20.17 -5.49
CA ASP A 73 -3.87 20.23 -5.06
C ASP A 73 -2.89 20.06 -6.24
N TYR A 74 -3.38 20.13 -7.50
CA TYR A 74 -2.59 20.03 -8.74
C TYR A 74 -1.69 18.79 -8.82
N TYR A 75 -2.09 17.68 -8.19
CA TYR A 75 -1.30 16.45 -8.13
C TYR A 75 0.12 16.66 -7.55
N LEU A 76 0.29 17.66 -6.69
CA LEU A 76 1.54 17.93 -6.00
C LEU A 76 1.58 17.19 -4.66
N ASP A 77 2.75 16.67 -4.30
CA ASP A 77 3.01 16.20 -2.95
C ASP A 77 3.04 17.39 -1.99
N ALA A 78 2.18 17.37 -0.98
CA ALA A 78 1.98 18.49 -0.06
C ALA A 78 3.18 18.79 0.86
N VAL A 79 4.19 17.92 0.92
CA VAL A 79 5.39 18.10 1.74
C VAL A 79 6.57 18.56 0.88
N THR A 80 6.79 17.92 -0.26
CA THR A 80 7.93 18.20 -1.15
C THR A 80 7.62 19.26 -2.21
N GLY A 81 6.35 19.50 -2.51
CA GLY A 81 5.89 20.38 -3.59
C GLY A 81 6.11 19.81 -5.00
N LEU A 82 6.60 18.57 -5.11
CA LEU A 82 6.91 17.96 -6.39
C LEU A 82 5.67 17.34 -7.04
N PRO A 83 5.56 17.37 -8.38
CA PRO A 83 4.47 16.72 -9.09
C PRO A 83 4.55 15.20 -8.97
N VAL A 84 3.39 14.57 -8.81
CA VAL A 84 3.23 13.11 -8.73
C VAL A 84 2.28 12.66 -9.82
N SER A 85 2.61 11.56 -10.50
CA SER A 85 1.74 10.98 -11.53
C SER A 85 0.34 10.64 -10.98
N ASN A 86 -0.70 10.86 -11.80
CA ASN A 86 -2.11 10.70 -11.40
C ASN A 86 -2.45 9.31 -10.85
N ASP A 87 -1.78 8.27 -11.34
CA ASP A 87 -1.93 6.87 -10.89
C ASP A 87 -1.24 6.61 -9.54
N LYS A 88 -0.25 7.43 -9.18
CA LYS A 88 0.57 7.26 -7.97
C LYS A 88 0.19 8.19 -6.83
N ILE A 89 -0.46 9.32 -7.10
CA ILE A 89 -0.82 10.26 -6.04
C ILE A 89 -1.77 9.61 -5.03
N ILE A 90 -1.49 9.81 -3.75
CA ILE A 90 -2.29 9.29 -2.65
C ILE A 90 -2.99 10.48 -1.99
N VAL A 91 -4.32 10.46 -1.93
CA VAL A 91 -5.07 11.38 -1.07
C VAL A 91 -5.23 10.71 0.28
N ASP A 92 -4.68 11.35 1.30
CA ASP A 92 -4.58 10.82 2.65
C ASP A 92 -5.26 11.76 3.65
N HIS A 93 -5.56 11.25 4.84
CA HIS A 93 -6.11 12.03 5.95
C HIS A 93 -4.98 12.64 6.79
N ILE A 94 -5.00 13.96 7.04
CA ILE A 94 -4.03 14.65 7.89
C ILE A 94 -4.13 14.13 9.33
N VAL A 95 -5.34 14.15 9.89
CA VAL A 95 -5.71 13.42 11.11
C VAL A 95 -6.34 12.10 10.68
N PRO A 96 -5.80 10.93 11.10
CA PRO A 96 -6.26 9.64 10.59
C PRO A 96 -7.75 9.37 10.80
N ARG A 97 -8.43 8.83 9.79
CA ARG A 97 -9.85 8.43 9.86
C ARG A 97 -10.23 7.67 11.15
N ARG A 98 -9.34 6.78 11.63
CA ARG A 98 -9.56 5.93 12.81
C ARG A 98 -9.75 6.70 14.13
N VAL A 99 -9.34 7.97 14.20
CA VAL A 99 -9.53 8.82 15.39
C VAL A 99 -10.58 9.91 15.19
N LEU A 100 -11.24 9.93 14.03
CA LEU A 100 -12.25 10.92 13.65
C LEU A 100 -13.67 10.36 13.77
N SER A 101 -14.62 11.26 14.00
CA SER A 101 -16.04 10.99 13.86
C SER A 101 -16.42 10.77 12.38
N VAL A 102 -17.49 10.02 12.13
CA VAL A 102 -17.88 9.56 10.78
C VAL A 102 -18.21 10.73 9.84
N ASP A 103 -18.84 11.78 10.36
CA ASP A 103 -19.17 13.02 9.65
C ASP A 103 -17.92 13.77 9.14
N LYS A 104 -16.75 13.51 9.73
CA LYS A 104 -15.47 14.12 9.37
C LYS A 104 -14.63 13.31 8.38
N TRP A 105 -15.07 12.12 7.96
CA TRP A 105 -14.28 11.27 7.07
C TRP A 105 -14.09 11.83 5.67
N LEU A 106 -15.04 12.66 5.23
CA LEU A 106 -15.07 13.30 3.92
C LEU A 106 -14.72 14.81 3.98
N ASP A 107 -14.26 15.29 5.14
CA ASP A 107 -13.86 16.68 5.33
C ASP A 107 -12.61 16.99 4.50
N MET A 108 -12.77 17.83 3.47
CA MET A 108 -11.73 18.13 2.48
C MET A 108 -10.56 18.92 3.08
N ASP A 109 -10.76 19.62 4.19
CA ASP A 109 -9.70 20.36 4.87
C ASP A 109 -8.77 19.42 5.65
N ASN A 110 -9.26 18.22 5.97
CA ASN A 110 -8.47 17.15 6.57
C ASN A 110 -7.83 16.23 5.51
N LEU A 111 -7.96 16.53 4.22
CA LEU A 111 -7.40 15.73 3.12
C LEU A 111 -6.29 16.47 2.39
N TRP A 112 -5.25 15.72 2.03
CA TRP A 112 -4.09 16.23 1.30
C TRP A 112 -3.45 15.18 0.40
N CYS A 113 -2.70 15.65 -0.59
CA CYS A 113 -2.02 14.83 -1.58
C CYS A 113 -0.58 14.50 -1.17
N LEU A 114 -0.19 13.23 -1.24
CA LEU A 114 1.14 12.73 -0.93
C LEU A 114 1.65 11.78 -2.01
N SER A 115 2.95 11.81 -2.26
CA SER A 115 3.64 10.75 -3.01
C SER A 115 3.68 9.45 -2.20
N PRO A 116 3.89 8.29 -2.85
CA PRO A 116 4.03 7.02 -2.15
C PRO A 116 5.12 7.03 -1.07
N THR A 117 6.25 7.68 -1.34
CA THR A 117 7.38 7.79 -0.40
C THR A 117 6.97 8.57 0.85
N THR A 118 6.41 9.76 0.68
CA THR A 118 5.98 10.61 1.79
C THR A 118 4.86 9.95 2.62
N HIS A 119 3.88 9.34 1.95
CA HIS A 119 2.80 8.61 2.60
C HIS A 119 3.31 7.44 3.46
N ASN A 120 4.28 6.68 2.94
CA ASN A 120 4.88 5.56 3.68
C ASN A 120 5.62 6.05 4.93
N THR A 121 6.37 7.16 4.83
CA THR A 121 7.04 7.77 5.98
C THR A 121 6.03 8.24 7.02
N LYS A 122 4.94 8.90 6.60
CA LYS A 122 3.84 9.30 7.49
C LYS A 122 3.23 8.11 8.21
N THR A 123 2.92 7.03 7.49
CA THR A 123 2.33 5.81 8.05
C THR A 123 3.20 5.23 9.17
N LYS A 124 4.53 5.19 8.98
CA LYS A 124 5.47 4.72 10.02
C LYS A 124 5.44 5.61 11.27
N ILE A 125 5.36 6.93 11.09
CA ILE A 125 5.29 7.87 12.21
C ILE A 125 3.98 7.71 12.96
N GLU A 126 2.86 7.59 12.24
CA GLU A 126 1.57 7.37 12.87
C GLU A 126 1.52 6.11 13.74
N GLN A 127 2.21 5.04 13.34
CA GLN A 127 2.30 3.80 14.11
C GLN A 127 3.08 4.00 15.43
N SER A 128 3.96 4.99 15.50
CA SER A 128 4.69 5.34 16.73
C SER A 128 3.94 6.30 17.66
N LEU A 129 2.83 6.90 17.20
CA LEU A 129 2.05 7.86 17.96
C LEU A 129 0.80 7.21 18.58
N ASN A 130 0.42 7.69 19.76
CA ASN A 130 -0.84 7.28 20.39
C ASN A 130 -2.05 8.04 19.80
N GLN A 131 -3.26 7.56 20.08
CA GLN A 131 -4.48 8.14 19.51
C GLN A 131 -4.70 9.61 19.88
N ASN A 132 -4.34 10.03 21.10
CA ASN A 132 -4.50 11.42 21.54
C ASN A 132 -3.53 12.34 20.81
N GLN A 133 -2.27 11.92 20.62
CA GLN A 133 -1.30 12.66 19.83
C GLN A 133 -1.79 12.86 18.38
N LEU A 134 -2.29 11.79 17.75
CA LEU A 134 -2.78 11.83 16.38
C LEU A 134 -3.92 12.82 16.16
N LYS A 135 -4.81 13.01 17.14
CA LYS A 135 -5.91 13.98 17.05
C LYS A 135 -5.44 15.43 16.97
N HIS A 136 -4.25 15.73 17.51
CA HIS A 136 -3.71 17.08 17.59
C HIS A 136 -2.57 17.34 16.58
N CYS A 137 -2.26 16.37 15.72
CA CYS A 137 -1.27 16.54 14.65
C CYS A 137 -1.82 17.45 13.55
N SER A 138 -1.40 18.72 13.56
CA SER A 138 -1.76 19.68 12.50
C SER A 138 -1.02 19.42 11.19
N LYS A 139 -1.58 19.89 10.07
CA LYS A 139 -0.94 19.87 8.74
C LYS A 139 0.47 20.50 8.77
N ARG A 140 0.61 21.66 9.44
CA ARG A 140 1.89 22.38 9.57
C ARG A 140 2.94 21.54 10.29
N TRP A 141 2.54 20.85 11.35
CA TRP A 141 3.44 19.95 12.08
C TRP A 141 3.88 18.78 11.21
N TRP A 142 2.96 18.16 10.47
CA TRP A 142 3.30 17.07 9.55
C TRP A 142 4.26 17.50 8.45
N ILE A 143 4.04 18.66 7.82
CA ILE A 143 4.96 19.19 6.80
C ILE A 143 6.37 19.32 7.38
N LYS A 144 6.52 19.88 8.58
CA LYS A 144 7.82 20.01 9.25
C LYS A 144 8.46 18.63 9.45
N VAL A 145 7.77 17.71 10.12
CA VAL A 145 8.32 16.40 10.48
C VAL A 145 8.66 15.55 9.26
N LEU A 146 7.83 15.59 8.21
CA LEU A 146 8.04 14.81 7.01
C LEU A 146 9.17 15.40 6.15
N SER A 147 9.22 16.72 5.98
CA SER A 147 10.27 17.38 5.18
C SER A 147 11.69 17.13 5.71
N GLU A 148 11.86 16.95 7.02
CA GLU A 148 13.13 16.56 7.65
C GLU A 148 13.56 15.12 7.30
N ARG A 149 12.62 14.26 6.86
CA ARG A 149 12.83 12.81 6.66
C ARG A 149 12.72 12.36 5.21
N THR A 150 12.23 13.20 4.31
CA THR A 150 12.13 12.94 2.85
C THR A 150 13.18 13.68 2.02
N LYS A 151 14.19 14.28 2.66
CA LYS A 151 15.39 14.80 1.97
C LYS A 151 16.34 13.69 1.57
#